data_AF-A0A1G0WKF5-F1
#
_entry.id   AF-A0A1G0WKF5-F1
#
_cell.length_a   1.000
_cell.length_b   1.000
_cell.length_c   1.000
_cell.angle_alpha   90.00
_cell.angle_beta   90.00
_cell.angle_gamma   90.00
#
_symmetry.space_group_name_H-M   'P 1'
#
loop_
_entity.id
_entity.type
_entity.pdbx_description
1 polymer ?
#
loop_
_entity_poly.entity_id
_entity_poly.type
_entity_poly.pdbx_seq_one_letter_code
_entity_poly.pdbx_strand_id
1 'polypeptide(L)'
;MGNKDKENKKEKEQKVEKKDKKEKKDKKNKDEKQIEKYNKKGRISNEYYEREIAKLQAELVRLQYWVKHKQLKVVLIMEGRDAAGKGGTIKRITEPLNPRGCRIVALEKPSDKERGQWYFERYIQSLPSAGEIVIFDRSWYNRAGVEHVMGFCTNDEYEEFLRSCPEFERMLVRSGIILLKYWFSVSDDEQERRLKDRVSDPAKRWKFSPMDLESWNKWVEFSKAKDTMFQYTDIKQAPWYVVESDEKKKARLNCIAHILSMIPYEDVTPEPFELPARKIHSDYIRPPKGDQNIVPEVY
;
A
#
# COMPACT_ATOMS: atom_id res chain seq x y z
N MET A 1 -20.32 68.66 2.47
CA MET A 1 -21.24 67.50 2.31
C MET A 1 -20.50 66.18 2.07
N GLY A 2 -19.29 65.93 2.63
CA GLY A 2 -18.39 64.87 2.14
C GLY A 2 -17.80 63.87 3.14
N ASN A 3 -18.12 63.94 4.44
CA ASN A 3 -17.53 63.04 5.46
C ASN A 3 -18.48 61.93 5.96
N LYS A 4 -19.78 62.20 6.09
CA LYS A 4 -20.74 61.17 6.56
C LYS A 4 -20.97 60.03 5.57
N ASP A 5 -20.86 60.29 4.27
CA ASP A 5 -21.07 59.26 3.25
C ASP A 5 -19.86 58.31 3.10
N LYS A 6 -18.64 58.76 3.43
CA LYS A 6 -17.43 57.90 3.40
C LYS A 6 -17.36 56.96 4.61
N GLU A 7 -17.79 57.40 5.79
CA GLU A 7 -17.88 56.55 6.98
C GLU A 7 -18.95 55.46 6.82
N ASN A 8 -20.13 55.82 6.29
CA ASN A 8 -21.20 54.85 6.03
C ASN A 8 -20.81 53.78 4.98
N LYS A 9 -19.96 54.13 4.01
CA LYS A 9 -19.48 53.18 2.99
C LYS A 9 -18.46 52.19 3.57
N LYS A 10 -17.53 52.67 4.40
CA LYS A 10 -16.56 51.81 5.12
C LYS A 10 -17.22 50.87 6.12
N GLU A 11 -18.26 51.32 6.84
CA GLU A 11 -18.99 50.45 7.76
C GLU A 11 -19.80 49.36 7.02
N LYS A 12 -20.35 49.68 5.85
CA LYS A 12 -21.06 48.69 5.01
C LYS A 12 -20.08 47.66 4.43
N GLU A 13 -18.93 48.07 3.93
CA GLU A 13 -17.89 47.15 3.41
C GLU A 13 -17.33 46.23 4.51
N GLN A 14 -17.07 46.75 5.72
CA GLN A 14 -16.64 45.93 6.85
C GLN A 14 -17.72 44.97 7.36
N LYS A 15 -19.00 45.33 7.25
CA LYS A 15 -20.11 44.43 7.59
C LYS A 15 -20.26 43.31 6.56
N VAL A 16 -20.07 43.59 5.27
CA VAL A 16 -20.09 42.58 4.19
C VAL A 16 -18.91 41.63 4.31
N GLU A 17 -17.68 42.11 4.52
CA GLU A 17 -16.51 41.24 4.76
C GLU A 17 -16.65 40.38 6.01
N LYS A 18 -17.22 40.92 7.09
CA LYS A 18 -17.49 40.12 8.31
C LYS A 18 -18.58 39.08 8.06
N LYS A 19 -19.59 39.38 7.24
CA LYS A 19 -20.65 38.42 6.86
C LYS A 19 -20.11 37.33 5.96
N ASP A 20 -19.27 37.65 4.98
CA ASP A 20 -18.61 36.69 4.09
C ASP A 20 -17.58 35.81 4.83
N LYS A 21 -16.82 36.38 5.78
CA LYS A 21 -15.94 35.59 6.65
C LYS A 21 -16.72 34.69 7.60
N LYS A 22 -17.89 35.13 8.09
CA LYS A 22 -18.76 34.35 8.98
C LYS A 22 -19.49 33.26 8.20
N GLU A 23 -19.98 33.52 6.99
CA GLU A 23 -20.56 32.51 6.10
C GLU A 23 -19.52 31.51 5.58
N LYS A 24 -18.27 31.93 5.33
CA LYS A 24 -17.16 30.99 5.05
C LYS A 24 -16.77 30.17 6.28
N LYS A 25 -16.80 30.73 7.49
CA LYS A 25 -16.58 29.98 8.75
C LYS A 25 -17.73 29.03 9.06
N ASP A 26 -18.96 29.45 8.83
CA ASP A 26 -20.19 28.68 9.08
C ASP A 26 -20.38 27.59 8.00
N LYS A 27 -19.88 27.78 6.77
CA LYS A 27 -19.74 26.71 5.77
C LYS A 27 -18.59 25.74 6.11
N LYS A 28 -17.44 26.23 6.61
CA LYS A 28 -16.34 25.36 7.06
C LYS A 28 -16.70 24.51 8.27
N ASN A 29 -17.60 24.99 9.13
CA ASN A 29 -18.06 24.27 10.33
C ASN A 29 -19.31 23.39 10.12
N LYS A 30 -19.98 23.46 8.96
CA LYS A 30 -21.22 22.69 8.71
C LYS A 30 -21.03 21.32 8.04
N ASP A 31 -19.83 21.00 7.54
CA ASP A 31 -19.59 19.76 6.77
C ASP A 31 -18.73 18.70 7.47
N GLU A 32 -18.19 18.93 8.66
CA GLU A 32 -17.60 17.84 9.46
C GLU A 32 -18.67 17.17 10.33
N LYS A 33 -19.56 16.43 9.68
CA LYS A 33 -20.30 15.37 10.37
C LYS A 33 -19.25 14.51 11.08
N GLN A 34 -19.29 14.43 12.41
CA GLN A 34 -18.33 13.61 13.15
C GLN A 34 -18.57 12.13 12.80
N ILE A 35 -17.81 11.64 11.81
CA ILE A 35 -17.88 10.23 11.42
C ILE A 35 -17.34 9.39 12.56
N GLU A 36 -18.20 8.55 13.12
CA GLU A 36 -17.84 7.63 14.20
C GLU A 36 -16.73 6.67 13.75
N LYS A 37 -15.65 6.60 14.53
CA LYS A 37 -14.50 5.74 14.23
C LYS A 37 -14.85 4.25 14.28
N TYR A 38 -15.64 3.86 15.28
CA TYR A 38 -16.03 2.47 15.49
C TYR A 38 -17.53 2.30 15.26
N ASN A 39 -17.91 1.15 14.69
CA ASN A 39 -19.30 0.74 14.61
C ASN A 39 -19.78 0.12 15.93
N LYS A 40 -21.06 -0.24 16.01
CA LYS A 40 -21.68 -0.89 17.19
C LYS A 40 -21.00 -2.19 17.65
N LYS A 41 -20.16 -2.81 16.81
CA LYS A 41 -19.40 -4.04 17.12
C LYS A 41 -17.94 -3.76 17.53
N GLY A 42 -17.56 -2.49 17.77
CA GLY A 42 -16.20 -2.10 18.13
C GLY A 42 -15.19 -2.17 16.99
N ARG A 43 -15.64 -2.37 15.74
CA ARG A 43 -14.78 -2.44 14.54
C ARG A 43 -14.75 -1.10 13.82
N ILE A 44 -13.69 -0.78 13.09
CA ILE A 44 -13.60 0.44 12.29
C ILE A 44 -14.80 0.53 11.33
N SER A 45 -15.51 1.66 11.40
CA SER A 45 -16.69 1.91 10.57
C SER A 45 -16.29 2.04 9.09
N ASN A 46 -17.23 1.76 8.18
CA ASN A 46 -16.96 1.87 6.75
C ASN A 46 -16.63 3.29 6.34
N GLU A 47 -17.47 4.24 6.76
CA GLU A 47 -17.33 5.66 6.43
C GLU A 47 -16.01 6.24 6.95
N TYR A 48 -15.61 5.91 8.19
CA TYR A 48 -14.34 6.37 8.74
C TYR A 48 -13.16 5.79 7.95
N TYR A 49 -13.20 4.49 7.64
CA TYR A 49 -12.14 3.83 6.87
C TYR A 49 -11.97 4.45 5.48
N GLU A 50 -13.06 4.65 4.73
CA GLU A 50 -12.98 5.22 3.38
C GLU A 50 -12.47 6.67 3.39
N ARG A 51 -12.82 7.45 4.42
CA ARG A 51 -12.28 8.80 4.60
C ARG A 51 -10.77 8.79 4.88
N GLU A 52 -10.32 7.98 5.83
CA GLU A 52 -8.91 7.96 6.23
C GLU A 52 -8.01 7.31 5.17
N ILE A 53 -8.48 6.25 4.49
CA ILE A 53 -7.70 5.64 3.41
C ILE A 53 -7.51 6.61 2.25
N ALA A 54 -8.52 7.43 1.90
CA ALA A 54 -8.39 8.43 0.85
C ALA A 54 -7.32 9.49 1.17
N LYS A 55 -7.25 9.95 2.42
CA LYS A 55 -6.18 10.87 2.89
C LYS A 55 -4.80 10.22 2.76
N LEU A 56 -4.66 9.00 3.28
CA LEU A 56 -3.39 8.27 3.20
C LEU A 56 -2.97 7.98 1.76
N GLN A 57 -3.93 7.71 0.86
CA GLN A 57 -3.66 7.52 -0.56
C GLN A 57 -3.18 8.80 -1.24
N ALA A 58 -3.71 9.97 -0.87
CA ALA A 58 -3.18 11.25 -1.34
C ALA A 58 -1.71 11.47 -0.87
N GLU A 59 -1.41 11.14 0.39
CA GLU A 59 -0.03 11.19 0.89
C GLU A 59 0.90 10.20 0.18
N LEU A 60 0.43 9.00 -0.16
CA LEU A 60 1.21 8.04 -0.96
C LEU A 60 1.56 8.60 -2.35
N VAL A 61 0.66 9.37 -2.97
CA VAL A 61 0.96 10.05 -4.24
C VAL A 61 2.10 11.06 -4.04
N ARG A 62 2.03 11.90 -3.00
CA ARG A 62 3.11 12.85 -2.66
C ARG A 62 4.44 12.15 -2.41
N LEU A 63 4.41 11.06 -1.64
CA LEU A 63 5.57 10.20 -1.40
C LEU A 63 6.16 9.69 -2.72
N GLN A 64 5.34 9.22 -3.66
CA GLN A 64 5.83 8.73 -4.95
C GLN A 64 6.50 9.84 -5.77
N TYR A 65 5.90 11.04 -5.79
CA TYR A 65 6.52 12.20 -6.43
C TYR A 65 7.88 12.53 -5.81
N TRP A 66 7.97 12.49 -4.48
CA TRP A 66 9.22 12.70 -3.76
C TRP A 66 10.28 11.64 -4.06
N VAL A 67 9.90 10.35 -4.05
CA VAL A 67 10.79 9.23 -4.39
C VAL A 67 11.39 9.45 -5.78
N LYS A 68 10.58 9.85 -6.75
CA LYS A 68 11.05 10.19 -8.10
C LYS A 68 11.94 11.42 -8.10
N HIS A 69 11.54 12.50 -7.43
CA HIS A 69 12.29 13.76 -7.41
C HIS A 69 13.69 13.60 -6.79
N LYS A 70 13.78 12.87 -5.66
CA LYS A 70 15.04 12.59 -4.96
C LYS A 70 15.75 11.34 -5.44
N GLN A 71 15.25 10.67 -6.48
CA GLN A 71 15.86 9.46 -7.05
C GLN A 71 16.04 8.33 -6.01
N LEU A 72 15.14 8.24 -5.03
CA LEU A 72 15.19 7.23 -3.97
C LEU A 72 14.88 5.85 -4.52
N LYS A 73 15.40 4.81 -3.86
CA LYS A 73 15.13 3.41 -4.18
C LYS A 73 14.38 2.79 -3.01
N VAL A 74 13.12 2.39 -3.18
CA VAL A 74 12.28 1.89 -2.08
C VAL A 74 11.89 0.44 -2.32
N VAL A 75 12.10 -0.42 -1.32
CA VAL A 75 11.64 -1.81 -1.30
C VAL A 75 10.71 -2.03 -0.11
N LEU A 76 9.50 -2.50 -0.39
CA LEU A 76 8.53 -2.93 0.61
C LEU A 76 8.39 -4.44 0.57
N ILE A 77 8.79 -5.15 1.63
CA ILE A 77 8.58 -6.59 1.78
C ILE A 77 7.29 -6.83 2.55
N MET A 78 6.37 -7.58 1.95
CA MET A 78 5.09 -7.93 2.54
C MET A 78 5.06 -9.43 2.81
N GLU A 79 5.38 -9.83 4.03
CA GLU A 79 5.33 -11.20 4.52
C GLU A 79 4.24 -11.40 5.57
N GLY A 80 4.00 -12.66 5.96
CA GLY A 80 3.01 -13.02 6.95
C GLY A 80 2.19 -14.24 6.54
N ARG A 81 1.34 -14.70 7.46
CA ARG A 81 0.56 -15.93 7.27
C ARG A 81 -0.37 -15.86 6.05
N ASP A 82 -0.79 -17.02 5.60
CA ASP A 82 -1.85 -17.11 4.61
C ASP A 82 -3.14 -16.52 5.15
N ALA A 83 -3.89 -15.87 4.27
CA ALA A 83 -5.07 -15.08 4.60
C ALA A 83 -4.89 -13.88 5.55
N ALA A 84 -3.66 -13.53 5.97
CA ALA A 84 -3.41 -12.37 6.85
C ALA A 84 -3.79 -11.01 6.20
N GLY A 85 -3.79 -10.93 4.86
CA GLY A 85 -4.34 -9.77 4.15
C GLY A 85 -3.34 -8.93 3.35
N LYS A 86 -2.11 -9.44 3.17
CA LYS A 86 -1.01 -8.84 2.39
C LYS A 86 -1.46 -8.21 1.06
N GLY A 87 -1.93 -9.02 0.11
CA GLY A 87 -2.39 -8.53 -1.20
C GLY A 87 -3.54 -7.51 -1.14
N GLY A 88 -4.37 -7.55 -0.09
CA GLY A 88 -5.41 -6.53 0.11
C GLY A 88 -4.84 -5.18 0.56
N THR A 89 -3.73 -5.19 1.29
CA THR A 89 -2.99 -3.97 1.66
C THR A 89 -2.17 -3.46 0.51
N ILE A 90 -1.45 -4.33 -0.22
CA ILE A 90 -0.73 -3.98 -1.45
C ILE A 90 -1.66 -3.28 -2.43
N LYS A 91 -2.85 -3.85 -2.67
CA LYS A 91 -3.85 -3.22 -3.55
C LYS A 91 -4.18 -1.79 -3.14
N ARG A 92 -4.34 -1.50 -1.83
CA ARG A 92 -4.67 -0.15 -1.35
C ARG A 92 -3.46 0.80 -1.39
N ILE A 93 -2.25 0.29 -1.26
CA ILE A 93 -1.01 1.06 -1.46
C ILE A 93 -0.89 1.48 -2.92
N THR A 94 -1.09 0.55 -3.87
CA THR A 94 -0.82 0.79 -5.29
C THR A 94 -1.97 1.47 -6.04
N GLU A 95 -3.20 1.39 -5.53
CA GLU A 95 -4.41 1.96 -6.15
C GLU A 95 -4.28 3.44 -6.58
N PRO A 96 -3.71 4.37 -5.77
CA PRO A 96 -3.55 5.77 -6.21
C PRO A 96 -2.25 6.03 -6.98
N LEU A 97 -1.32 5.07 -7.03
CA LEU A 97 0.06 5.31 -7.48
C LEU A 97 0.19 5.16 -9.01
N ASN A 98 1.11 5.93 -9.58
CA ASN A 98 1.48 5.78 -10.98
C ASN A 98 2.26 4.46 -11.18
N PRO A 99 1.79 3.53 -12.02
CA PRO A 99 2.44 2.23 -12.18
C PRO A 99 3.85 2.30 -12.81
N ARG A 100 4.23 3.44 -13.43
CA ARG A 100 5.58 3.62 -14.00
C ARG A 100 6.67 3.80 -12.95
N GLY A 101 6.32 4.17 -11.72
CA GLY A 101 7.27 4.35 -10.62
C GLY A 101 6.96 3.46 -9.41
N CYS A 102 5.95 2.59 -9.51
CA CYS A 102 5.58 1.66 -8.45
C CYS A 102 5.12 0.34 -9.09
N ARG A 103 5.81 -0.76 -8.77
CA ARG A 103 5.48 -2.09 -9.29
C ARG A 103 5.43 -3.14 -8.19
N ILE A 104 4.60 -4.16 -8.43
CA ILE A 104 4.45 -5.32 -7.56
C ILE A 104 5.26 -6.47 -8.14
N VAL A 105 6.01 -7.15 -7.28
CA VAL A 105 6.74 -8.38 -7.59
C VAL A 105 6.07 -9.52 -6.82
N ALA A 106 5.49 -10.46 -7.55
CA ALA A 106 4.86 -11.66 -7.03
C ALA A 106 5.38 -12.86 -7.84
N LEU A 107 6.57 -13.33 -7.48
CA LEU A 107 7.24 -14.41 -8.22
C LEU A 107 6.53 -15.76 -7.97
N GLU A 108 6.40 -16.55 -9.02
CA GLU A 108 5.96 -17.94 -8.91
C GLU A 108 7.07 -18.84 -8.33
N LYS A 109 6.76 -20.13 -8.16
CA LYS A 109 7.75 -21.15 -7.77
C LYS A 109 8.99 -21.09 -8.69
N PRO A 110 10.21 -21.29 -8.15
CA PRO A 110 11.42 -21.24 -8.96
C PRO A 110 11.43 -22.36 -10.01
N SER A 111 11.79 -22.00 -11.24
CA SER A 111 12.12 -22.92 -12.32
C SER A 111 13.33 -23.79 -11.97
N ASP A 112 13.55 -24.86 -12.74
CA ASP A 112 14.68 -25.78 -12.52
C ASP A 112 16.03 -25.06 -12.59
N LYS A 113 16.14 -24.07 -13.49
CA LYS A 113 17.30 -23.19 -13.58
C LYS A 113 17.46 -22.31 -12.34
N GLU A 114 16.39 -21.66 -11.89
CA GLU A 114 16.42 -20.79 -10.70
C GLU A 114 16.74 -21.57 -9.42
N ARG A 115 16.36 -22.85 -9.32
CA ARG A 115 16.76 -23.72 -8.20
C ARG A 115 18.25 -24.05 -8.19
N GLY A 116 18.91 -24.03 -9.35
CA GLY A 116 20.36 -24.21 -9.47
C GLY A 116 21.18 -22.92 -9.37
N GLN A 117 20.52 -21.76 -9.26
CA GLN A 117 21.17 -20.45 -9.10
C GLN A 117 21.43 -20.13 -7.64
N TRP A 118 22.18 -19.06 -7.40
CA TRP A 118 22.23 -18.47 -6.07
C TRP A 118 20.84 -17.95 -5.69
N TYR A 119 20.36 -18.30 -4.49
CA TYR A 119 18.96 -18.11 -4.10
C TYR A 119 18.43 -16.66 -4.27
N PHE A 120 19.26 -15.66 -4.00
CA PHE A 120 18.88 -14.25 -4.10
C PHE A 120 18.85 -13.72 -5.54
N GLU A 121 19.45 -14.41 -6.51
CA GLU A 121 19.65 -13.92 -7.89
C GLU A 121 18.34 -13.50 -8.57
N ARG A 122 17.31 -14.34 -8.49
CA ARG A 122 15.98 -14.05 -9.08
C ARG A 122 15.30 -12.82 -8.47
N TYR A 123 15.56 -12.55 -7.19
CA TYR A 123 14.99 -11.41 -6.49
C TYR A 123 15.75 -10.12 -6.80
N ILE A 124 17.07 -10.20 -6.95
CA ILE A 124 17.93 -9.05 -7.27
C ILE A 124 17.55 -8.42 -8.61
N GLN A 125 17.18 -9.24 -9.59
CA GLN A 125 16.68 -8.76 -10.90
C GLN A 125 15.44 -7.86 -10.77
N SER A 126 14.70 -7.99 -9.67
CA SER A 126 13.49 -7.24 -9.40
C SER A 126 13.70 -6.05 -8.46
N LEU A 127 14.93 -5.72 -8.03
CA LEU A 127 15.19 -4.57 -7.17
C LEU A 127 14.90 -3.23 -7.89
N PRO A 128 14.63 -2.14 -7.13
CA PRO A 128 14.31 -0.83 -7.69
C PRO A 128 15.54 -0.15 -8.31
N SER A 129 15.30 0.52 -9.44
CA SER A 129 16.14 1.60 -9.93
C SER A 129 15.81 2.93 -9.23
N ALA A 130 16.61 3.96 -9.50
CA ALA A 130 16.41 5.29 -8.94
C ALA A 130 15.00 5.84 -9.26
N GLY A 131 14.29 6.31 -8.25
CA GLY A 131 12.92 6.82 -8.36
C GLY A 131 11.84 5.75 -8.38
N GLU A 132 12.16 4.49 -8.09
CA GLU A 132 11.19 3.38 -8.07
C GLU A 132 10.83 2.92 -6.66
N ILE A 133 9.56 2.52 -6.52
CA ILE A 133 9.02 1.76 -5.39
C ILE A 133 8.73 0.35 -5.87
N VAL A 134 9.32 -0.66 -5.22
CA VAL A 134 9.05 -2.06 -5.51
C VAL A 134 8.42 -2.73 -4.29
N ILE A 135 7.26 -3.35 -4.50
CA ILE A 135 6.52 -4.06 -3.45
C ILE A 135 6.59 -5.56 -3.72
N PHE A 136 7.22 -6.30 -2.82
CA PHE A 136 7.32 -7.75 -2.86
C PHE A 136 6.10 -8.36 -2.13
N ASP A 137 5.19 -9.01 -2.88
CA ASP A 137 4.14 -9.88 -2.31
C ASP A 137 4.75 -11.27 -2.12
N ARG A 138 5.24 -11.50 -0.90
CA ARG A 138 6.33 -12.46 -0.60
C ARG A 138 7.66 -12.08 -1.25
N SER A 139 8.73 -12.65 -0.73
CA SER A 139 10.10 -12.23 -1.01
C SER A 139 11.08 -13.41 -0.90
N TRP A 140 12.37 -13.11 -0.74
CA TRP A 140 13.39 -14.09 -0.37
C TRP A 140 13.10 -14.78 0.98
N TYR A 141 12.21 -14.23 1.80
CA TYR A 141 11.76 -14.90 3.02
C TYR A 141 10.88 -16.13 2.79
N ASN A 142 10.55 -16.48 1.54
CA ASN A 142 9.98 -17.79 1.22
C ASN A 142 10.82 -18.94 1.80
N ARG A 143 12.17 -18.84 1.72
CA ARG A 143 13.08 -19.83 2.31
C ARG A 143 12.96 -19.96 3.82
N ALA A 144 12.72 -18.84 4.50
CA ALA A 144 12.59 -18.78 5.94
C ALA A 144 11.25 -19.31 6.47
N GLY A 145 10.25 -19.45 5.59
CA GLY A 145 8.88 -19.80 5.94
C GLY A 145 8.42 -21.04 5.20
N VAL A 146 7.79 -20.83 4.03
CA VAL A 146 7.11 -21.91 3.30
C VAL A 146 8.07 -22.99 2.83
N GLU A 147 9.26 -22.66 2.33
CA GLU A 147 10.19 -23.69 1.85
C GLU A 147 10.70 -24.55 3.01
N HIS A 148 11.03 -23.94 4.15
CA HIS A 148 11.48 -24.69 5.33
C HIS A 148 10.37 -25.58 5.90
N VAL A 149 9.19 -25.04 6.17
CA VAL A 149 8.08 -25.77 6.81
C VAL A 149 7.50 -26.86 5.91
N MET A 150 7.59 -26.68 4.59
CA MET A 150 7.10 -27.66 3.61
C MET A 150 8.18 -28.58 3.04
N GLY A 151 9.46 -28.39 3.41
CA GLY A 151 10.56 -29.22 2.92
C GLY A 151 10.91 -28.99 1.45
N PHE A 152 10.74 -27.76 0.93
CA PHE A 152 11.18 -27.38 -0.42
C PHE A 152 12.62 -26.89 -0.47
N CYS A 153 13.28 -26.75 0.68
CA CYS A 153 14.71 -26.52 0.80
C CYS A 153 15.29 -27.51 1.82
N THR A 154 16.59 -27.78 1.71
CA THR A 154 17.33 -28.55 2.69
C THR A 154 17.59 -27.73 3.96
N ASN A 155 17.89 -28.40 5.08
CA ASN A 155 18.26 -27.69 6.32
C ASN A 155 19.51 -26.82 6.12
N ASP A 156 20.50 -27.31 5.36
CA ASP A 156 21.72 -26.56 5.05
C ASP A 156 21.41 -25.27 4.26
N GLU A 157 20.51 -25.34 3.28
CA GLU A 157 20.07 -24.16 2.53
C GLU A 157 19.31 -23.16 3.40
N TYR A 158 18.48 -23.65 4.33
CA TYR A 158 17.74 -22.81 5.27
C TYR A 158 18.68 -22.09 6.24
N GLU A 159 19.62 -22.81 6.86
CA GLU A 159 20.62 -22.21 7.75
C GLU A 159 21.50 -21.20 7.00
N GLU A 160 21.95 -21.54 5.79
CA GLU A 160 22.75 -20.65 4.97
C GLU A 160 21.96 -19.38 4.61
N PHE A 161 20.68 -19.50 4.29
CA PHE A 161 19.82 -18.33 4.09
C PHE A 161 19.72 -17.45 5.34
N LEU A 162 19.54 -18.03 6.53
CA LEU A 162 19.45 -17.26 7.77
C LEU A 162 20.75 -16.51 8.08
N ARG A 163 21.91 -17.09 7.72
CA ARG A 163 23.23 -16.43 7.84
C ARG A 163 23.41 -15.32 6.80
N SER A 164 23.08 -15.60 5.54
CA SER A 164 23.35 -14.70 4.40
C SER A 164 22.35 -13.55 4.26
N CYS A 165 21.08 -13.75 4.64
CA CYS A 165 20.01 -12.76 4.45
C CYS A 165 20.31 -11.40 5.13
N PRO A 166 20.74 -11.34 6.40
CA PRO A 166 21.11 -10.07 7.03
C PRO A 166 22.26 -9.35 6.31
N GLU A 167 23.26 -10.08 5.82
CA GLU A 167 24.38 -9.48 5.07
C GLU A 167 23.92 -8.92 3.72
N PHE A 168 23.08 -9.68 3.02
CA PHE A 168 22.44 -9.24 1.78
C PHE A 168 21.66 -7.94 1.99
N GLU A 169 20.80 -7.88 3.01
CA GLU A 169 20.01 -6.68 3.30
C GLU A 169 20.88 -5.49 3.71
N ARG A 170 21.97 -5.70 4.46
CA ARG A 170 22.95 -4.65 4.76
C ARG A 170 23.62 -4.11 3.50
N MET A 171 23.88 -4.95 2.50
CA MET A 171 24.39 -4.47 1.20
C MET A 171 23.37 -3.59 0.49
N LEU A 172 22.09 -3.98 0.48
CA LEU A 172 21.01 -3.18 -0.12
C LEU A 172 20.88 -1.82 0.55
N VAL A 173 20.81 -1.78 1.88
CA VAL A 173 20.67 -0.54 2.65
C VAL A 173 21.89 0.37 2.47
N ARG A 174 23.12 -0.18 2.49
CA ARG A 174 24.34 0.60 2.21
C ARG A 174 24.38 1.16 0.79
N SER A 175 23.73 0.50 -0.17
CA SER A 175 23.55 1.00 -1.53
C SER A 175 22.48 2.11 -1.65
N GLY A 176 21.87 2.53 -0.53
CA GLY A 176 20.84 3.58 -0.51
C GLY A 176 19.44 3.07 -0.84
N ILE A 177 19.19 1.76 -0.73
CA ILE A 177 17.82 1.22 -0.78
C ILE A 177 17.17 1.40 0.59
N ILE A 178 16.00 2.04 0.60
CA ILE A 178 15.12 2.07 1.76
C ILE A 178 14.34 0.75 1.79
N LEU A 179 14.74 -0.14 2.69
CA LEU A 179 14.14 -1.47 2.85
C LEU A 179 13.21 -1.51 4.06
N LEU A 180 11.91 -1.68 3.83
CA LEU A 180 10.91 -1.82 4.89
C LEU A 180 10.28 -3.20 4.83
N LYS A 181 10.31 -3.93 5.95
CA LYS A 181 9.83 -5.31 6.04
C LYS A 181 8.63 -5.40 6.97
N TYR A 182 7.52 -5.95 6.46
CA TYR A 182 6.27 -6.05 7.18
C TYR A 182 5.83 -7.50 7.32
N TRP A 183 5.55 -7.91 8.56
CA TRP A 183 4.93 -9.20 8.87
C TRP A 183 3.47 -9.00 9.27
N PHE A 184 2.54 -9.48 8.45
CA PHE A 184 1.12 -9.45 8.77
C PHE A 184 0.77 -10.59 9.73
N SER A 185 0.50 -10.22 10.99
CA SER A 185 0.09 -11.13 12.06
C SER A 185 -1.43 -11.29 12.06
N VAL A 186 -1.92 -12.51 12.03
CA VAL A 186 -3.34 -12.85 12.16
C VAL A 186 -3.45 -13.93 13.22
N SER A 187 -4.50 -13.87 14.05
CA SER A 187 -4.82 -14.92 15.02
C SER A 187 -5.26 -16.21 14.32
N ASP A 188 -5.15 -17.33 15.02
CA ASP A 188 -5.53 -18.66 14.51
C ASP A 188 -7.03 -18.68 14.14
N ASP A 189 -7.88 -18.27 15.09
CA ASP A 189 -9.33 -18.16 14.90
C ASP A 189 -9.71 -17.32 13.67
N GLU A 190 -9.06 -16.16 13.49
CA GLU A 190 -9.34 -15.29 12.35
C GLU A 190 -8.77 -15.84 11.04
N GLN A 191 -7.65 -16.56 11.07
CA GLN A 191 -7.14 -17.28 9.90
C GLN A 191 -8.14 -18.35 9.47
N GLU A 192 -8.57 -19.21 10.39
CA GLU A 192 -9.53 -20.28 10.12
C GLU A 192 -10.83 -19.70 9.54
N ARG A 193 -11.38 -18.67 10.16
CA ARG A 193 -12.59 -17.97 9.69
C ARG A 193 -12.41 -17.47 8.24
N ARG A 194 -11.26 -16.87 7.92
CA ARG A 194 -10.98 -16.35 6.57
C ARG A 194 -10.79 -17.45 5.53
N LEU A 195 -10.23 -18.59 5.91
CA LEU A 195 -10.10 -19.74 5.02
C LEU A 195 -11.48 -20.32 4.69
N LYS A 196 -12.35 -20.51 5.70
CA LYS A 196 -13.75 -20.91 5.51
C LYS A 196 -14.50 -19.94 4.58
N ASP A 197 -14.35 -18.63 4.79
CA ASP A 197 -14.94 -17.59 3.92
C ASP A 197 -14.45 -17.66 2.46
N ARG A 198 -13.20 -18.07 2.22
CA ARG A 198 -12.64 -18.18 0.85
C ARG A 198 -13.19 -19.39 0.09
N VAL A 199 -13.43 -20.49 0.80
CA VAL A 199 -13.97 -21.72 0.20
C VAL A 199 -15.44 -21.51 -0.22
N SER A 200 -16.21 -20.82 0.63
CA SER A 200 -17.63 -20.57 0.40
C SER A 200 -17.91 -19.49 -0.66
N ASP A 201 -17.05 -18.48 -0.82
CA ASP A 201 -17.24 -17.37 -1.77
C ASP A 201 -16.61 -17.66 -3.16
N PRO A 202 -17.42 -17.79 -4.23
CA PRO A 202 -16.92 -18.06 -5.58
C PRO A 202 -15.91 -17.01 -6.09
N ALA A 203 -16.06 -15.74 -5.72
CA ALA A 203 -15.16 -14.67 -6.15
C ALA A 203 -13.79 -14.72 -5.45
N LYS A 204 -13.67 -15.51 -4.37
CA LYS A 204 -12.44 -15.67 -3.59
C LYS A 204 -11.86 -17.08 -3.66
N ARG A 205 -12.58 -18.05 -4.24
CA ARG A 205 -12.19 -19.45 -4.30
C ARG A 205 -10.83 -19.69 -4.97
N TRP A 206 -10.49 -18.87 -5.98
CA TRP A 206 -9.18 -18.91 -6.64
C TRP A 206 -8.00 -18.60 -5.70
N LYS A 207 -8.25 -17.99 -4.52
CA LYS A 207 -7.25 -17.69 -3.49
C LYS A 207 -7.01 -18.84 -2.51
N PHE A 208 -7.61 -20.00 -2.76
CA PHE A 208 -7.47 -21.19 -1.94
C PHE A 208 -6.79 -22.28 -2.77
N SER A 209 -5.68 -22.79 -2.27
CA SER A 209 -4.87 -23.83 -2.87
C SER A 209 -4.71 -25.00 -1.89
N PRO A 210 -4.34 -26.21 -2.37
CA PRO A 210 -3.99 -27.31 -1.48
C PRO A 210 -2.89 -26.95 -0.45
N MET A 211 -1.98 -26.04 -0.81
CA MET A 211 -0.94 -25.52 0.09
C MET A 211 -1.53 -24.76 1.29
N ASP A 212 -2.63 -24.04 1.11
CA ASP A 212 -3.27 -23.29 2.20
C ASP A 212 -3.82 -24.25 3.26
N LEU A 213 -4.30 -25.43 2.86
CA LEU A 213 -4.78 -26.47 3.78
C LEU A 213 -3.63 -27.11 4.57
N GLU A 214 -2.54 -27.45 3.89
CA GLU A 214 -1.32 -27.94 4.55
C GLU A 214 -0.75 -26.89 5.52
N SER A 215 -0.78 -25.62 5.13
CA SER A 215 -0.27 -24.52 5.95
C SER A 215 -1.12 -24.29 7.20
N TRP A 216 -2.43 -24.53 7.11
CA TRP A 216 -3.34 -24.50 8.25
C TRP A 216 -3.00 -25.59 9.27
N ASN A 217 -2.75 -26.83 8.82
CA ASN A 217 -2.36 -27.94 9.71
C ASN A 217 -0.98 -27.73 10.39
N LYS A 218 -0.10 -26.93 9.78
CA LYS A 218 1.27 -26.66 10.26
C LYS A 218 1.40 -25.33 11.01
N TRP A 219 0.33 -24.83 11.66
CA TRP A 219 0.33 -23.54 12.36
C TRP A 219 1.53 -23.33 13.30
N VAL A 220 1.84 -24.32 14.13
CA VAL A 220 2.94 -24.26 15.11
C VAL A 220 4.30 -24.19 14.41
N GLU A 221 4.51 -24.98 13.36
CA GLU A 221 5.78 -24.99 12.62
C GLU A 221 6.02 -23.65 11.90
N PHE A 222 4.98 -23.05 11.31
CA PHE A 222 5.07 -21.69 10.77
C PHE A 222 5.34 -20.64 11.86
N SER A 223 4.85 -20.86 13.08
CA SER A 223 5.12 -19.95 14.21
C SER A 223 6.59 -20.02 14.62
N LYS A 224 7.15 -21.23 14.77
CA LYS A 224 8.58 -21.44 15.06
C LYS A 224 9.48 -20.88 13.96
N ALA A 225 9.12 -21.10 12.70
CA ALA A 225 9.85 -20.57 11.55
C ALA A 225 9.89 -19.04 11.55
N LYS A 226 8.74 -18.39 11.81
CA LYS A 226 8.68 -16.92 11.97
C LYS A 226 9.54 -16.43 13.13
N ASP A 227 9.44 -17.06 14.31
CA ASP A 227 10.21 -16.63 15.48
C ASP A 227 11.72 -16.76 15.23
N THR A 228 12.16 -17.84 14.58
CA THR A 228 13.56 -18.03 14.17
C THR A 228 13.98 -16.98 13.11
N MET A 229 13.16 -16.77 12.09
CA MET A 229 13.42 -15.74 11.06
C MET A 229 13.63 -14.36 11.68
N PHE A 230 12.82 -13.99 12.68
CA PHE A 230 12.94 -12.71 13.38
C PHE A 230 14.25 -12.64 14.18
N GLN A 231 14.60 -13.70 14.91
CA GLN A 231 15.85 -13.75 15.69
C GLN A 231 17.10 -13.51 14.83
N TYR A 232 17.12 -14.05 13.61
CA TYR A 232 18.29 -13.93 12.73
C TYR A 232 18.27 -12.65 11.88
N THR A 233 17.09 -12.16 11.48
CA THR A 233 16.98 -11.16 10.40
C THR A 233 16.33 -9.84 10.81
N ASP A 234 15.88 -9.70 12.06
CA ASP A 234 15.49 -8.41 12.63
C ASP A 234 16.73 -7.62 13.06
N ILE A 235 17.34 -6.94 12.09
CA ILE A 235 18.56 -6.15 12.30
C ILE A 235 18.24 -4.66 12.34
N LYS A 236 19.04 -3.87 13.08
CA LYS A 236 18.83 -2.42 13.21
C LYS A 236 18.75 -1.68 11.87
N GLN A 237 19.49 -2.14 10.87
CA GLN A 237 19.53 -1.53 9.53
C GLN A 237 18.30 -1.86 8.67
N ALA A 238 17.63 -2.98 8.94
CA ALA A 238 16.48 -3.49 8.21
C ALA A 238 15.57 -4.24 9.20
N PRO A 239 14.84 -3.50 10.05
CA PRO A 239 14.01 -4.12 11.09
C PRO A 239 12.74 -4.74 10.52
N TRP A 240 12.16 -5.66 11.29
CA TRP A 240 10.83 -6.21 11.05
C TRP A 240 9.74 -5.40 11.74
N TYR A 241 8.67 -5.07 11.00
CA TYR A 241 7.49 -4.41 11.53
C TYR A 241 6.29 -5.35 11.51
N VAL A 242 5.74 -5.64 12.69
CA VAL A 242 4.55 -6.49 12.80
C VAL A 242 3.28 -5.64 12.59
N VAL A 243 2.42 -6.10 11.69
CA VAL A 243 1.12 -5.49 11.40
C VAL A 243 0.02 -6.40 11.92
N GLU A 244 -0.63 -6.00 13.01
CA GLU A 244 -1.83 -6.69 13.53
C GLU A 244 -2.97 -6.61 12.51
N SER A 245 -3.35 -7.77 11.98
CA SER A 245 -4.13 -7.86 10.75
C SER A 245 -5.51 -8.50 10.89
N ASP A 246 -5.93 -8.84 12.11
CA ASP A 246 -7.27 -9.40 12.40
C ASP A 246 -8.39 -8.48 11.90
N GLU A 247 -8.20 -7.17 12.05
CA GLU A 247 -9.01 -6.18 11.38
C GLU A 247 -8.31 -5.61 10.15
N LYS A 248 -8.64 -6.16 8.97
CA LYS A 248 -8.05 -5.77 7.67
C LYS A 248 -8.03 -4.26 7.43
N LYS A 249 -9.07 -3.53 7.84
CA LYS A 249 -9.16 -2.08 7.65
C LYS A 249 -8.12 -1.33 8.47
N LYS A 250 -8.03 -1.66 9.76
CA LYS A 250 -7.05 -1.10 10.68
C LYS A 250 -5.62 -1.44 10.23
N ALA A 251 -5.40 -2.69 9.81
CA ALA A 251 -4.14 -3.16 9.29
C ALA A 251 -3.64 -2.33 8.10
N ARG A 252 -4.52 -2.06 7.13
CA ARG A 252 -4.21 -1.23 5.95
C ARG A 252 -3.85 0.20 6.34
N LEU A 253 -4.70 0.84 7.15
CA LEU A 253 -4.47 2.22 7.59
C LEU A 253 -3.14 2.35 8.32
N ASN A 254 -2.87 1.47 9.29
CA ASN A 254 -1.65 1.51 10.08
C ASN A 254 -0.40 1.17 9.26
N CYS A 255 -0.46 0.18 8.37
CA CYS A 255 0.66 -0.16 7.51
C CYS A 255 1.03 1.01 6.59
N ILE A 256 0.04 1.63 5.94
CA ILE A 256 0.28 2.80 5.08
C ILE A 256 0.79 3.99 5.88
N ALA A 257 0.18 4.29 7.03
CA ALA A 257 0.64 5.36 7.91
C ALA A 257 2.10 5.14 8.36
N HIS A 258 2.49 3.90 8.67
CA HIS A 258 3.86 3.56 9.02
C HIS A 258 4.82 3.72 7.85
N ILE A 259 4.45 3.31 6.63
CA ILE A 259 5.26 3.54 5.42
C ILE A 259 5.55 5.05 5.28
N LEU A 260 4.51 5.87 5.39
CA LEU A 260 4.62 7.33 5.28
C LEU A 260 5.48 7.95 6.39
N SER A 261 5.45 7.40 7.61
CA SER A 261 6.32 7.89 8.70
C SER A 261 7.78 7.46 8.56
N MET A 262 8.04 6.34 7.89
CA MET A 262 9.39 5.78 7.73
C MET A 262 10.20 6.45 6.62
N ILE A 263 9.54 7.09 5.66
CA ILE A 263 10.20 7.72 4.51
C ILE A 263 9.92 9.22 4.57
N PRO A 264 10.88 10.06 5.00
CA PRO A 264 10.69 11.50 4.98
C PRO A 264 10.45 12.00 3.56
N TYR A 265 9.38 12.79 3.37
CA TYR A 265 9.02 13.36 2.08
C TYR A 265 8.50 14.79 2.22
N GLU A 266 8.64 15.55 1.14
CA GLU A 266 8.05 16.88 0.97
C GLU A 266 7.06 16.84 -0.18
N ASP A 267 6.07 17.74 -0.16
CA ASP A 267 5.14 17.87 -1.26
C ASP A 267 5.81 18.59 -2.44
N VAL A 268 6.16 17.81 -3.45
CA VAL A 268 6.69 18.29 -4.74
C VAL A 268 5.72 17.97 -5.89
N THR A 269 4.44 17.80 -5.58
CA THR A 269 3.41 17.58 -6.59
C THR A 269 3.23 18.84 -7.45
N PRO A 270 2.94 18.71 -8.76
CA PRO A 270 2.71 19.87 -9.62
C PRO A 270 1.53 20.70 -9.12
N GLU A 271 1.68 22.03 -9.15
CA GLU A 271 0.59 22.96 -8.86
C GLU A 271 -0.60 22.72 -9.81
N PRO A 272 -1.85 22.93 -9.35
CA PRO A 272 -3.02 22.82 -10.20
C PRO A 272 -2.91 23.75 -11.42
N PHE A 273 -3.06 23.18 -12.62
CA PHE A 273 -3.11 23.96 -13.86
C PHE A 273 -4.55 24.38 -14.15
N GLU A 274 -4.74 25.64 -14.54
CA GLU A 274 -6.00 26.07 -15.16
C GLU A 274 -6.03 25.58 -16.61
N LEU A 275 -7.09 24.85 -16.97
CA LEU A 275 -7.30 24.40 -18.35
C LEU A 275 -7.77 25.60 -19.18
N PRO A 276 -7.00 26.05 -20.20
CA PRO A 276 -7.46 27.12 -21.07
C PRO A 276 -8.67 26.63 -21.89
N ALA A 277 -9.49 27.57 -22.35
CA ALA A 277 -10.58 27.26 -23.26
C ALA A 277 -10.05 26.48 -24.48
N ARG A 278 -10.74 25.39 -24.84
CA ARG A 278 -10.36 24.56 -25.98
C ARG A 278 -10.43 25.40 -27.25
N LYS A 279 -9.33 25.47 -27.99
CA LYS A 279 -9.31 26.01 -29.36
C LYS A 279 -9.95 24.97 -30.28
N ILE A 280 -11.11 25.29 -30.86
CA ILE A 280 -11.81 24.42 -31.81
C ILE A 280 -11.50 24.92 -33.22
N HIS A 281 -10.84 24.08 -34.01
CA HIS A 281 -10.64 24.29 -35.44
C HIS A 281 -11.86 23.74 -36.19
N SER A 282 -12.52 24.56 -37.01
CA SER A 282 -13.78 24.25 -37.70
C SER A 282 -13.64 23.30 -38.89
N ASP A 283 -12.40 23.01 -39.26
CA ASP A 283 -11.96 22.32 -40.47
C ASP A 283 -11.92 20.79 -40.32
N TYR A 284 -12.07 20.28 -39.09
CA TYR A 284 -12.15 18.83 -38.83
C TYR A 284 -13.59 18.34 -38.69
N ILE A 285 -14.03 17.51 -39.63
CA ILE A 285 -15.31 16.78 -39.57
C ILE A 285 -15.03 15.39 -38.99
N ARG A 286 -15.56 15.12 -37.79
CA ARG A 286 -15.44 13.78 -37.17
C ARG A 286 -16.29 12.77 -37.96
N PRO A 287 -15.81 11.53 -38.18
CA PRO A 287 -16.64 10.45 -38.74
C PRO A 287 -17.93 10.22 -37.95
N PRO A 288 -19.02 9.77 -38.61
CA PRO A 288 -20.25 9.38 -37.94
C PRO A 288 -20.00 8.40 -36.79
N LYS A 289 -20.72 8.59 -35.67
CA LYS A 289 -20.62 7.66 -34.52
C LYS A 289 -21.03 6.23 -34.89
N GLY A 290 -21.92 6.07 -35.88
CA GLY A 290 -22.40 4.76 -36.35
C GLY A 290 -21.33 3.89 -37.01
N ASP A 291 -20.23 4.49 -37.47
CA ASP A 291 -19.10 3.76 -38.05
C ASP A 291 -18.13 3.23 -36.99
N GLN A 292 -18.41 3.49 -35.70
CA GLN A 292 -17.60 3.06 -34.58
C GLN A 292 -18.25 1.87 -33.88
N ASN A 293 -17.44 0.87 -33.53
CA ASN A 293 -17.86 -0.21 -32.65
C ASN A 293 -17.86 0.31 -31.20
N ILE A 294 -19.05 0.62 -30.68
CA ILE A 294 -19.25 1.15 -29.32
C ILE A 294 -19.49 0.00 -28.35
N VAL A 295 -18.87 0.05 -27.17
CA VAL A 295 -19.14 -0.89 -26.07
C VAL A 295 -20.60 -0.71 -25.62
N PRO A 296 -21.43 -1.77 -25.60
CA PRO A 296 -22.82 -1.66 -25.16
C PRO A 296 -22.94 -1.09 -23.74
N GLU A 297 -23.88 -0.17 -23.55
CA GLU A 297 -24.20 0.41 -22.25
C GLU A 297 -25.10 -0.58 -21.49
N VAL A 298 -24.60 -1.11 -20.37
CA VAL A 298 -25.28 -2.12 -19.53
C VAL A 298 -25.63 -1.59 -18.13
N TYR A 299 -25.07 -0.44 -17.73
CA TYR A 299 -25.24 0.19 -16.42
C TYR A 299 -25.48 1.69 -16.57
#